data_AF-A0A520B705-F1
#
_entry.id   AF-A0A520B705-F1
#
_cell.length_a   1.000
_cell.length_b   1.000
_cell.length_c   1.000
_cell.angle_alpha   90.00
_cell.angle_beta   90.00
_cell.angle_gamma   90.00
#
_symmetry.space_group_name_H-M   'P 1'
#
loop_
_entity.id
_entity.type
_entity.pdbx_description
1 polymer ?
#
loop_
_entity_poly.entity_id
_entity_poly.type
_entity_poly.pdbx_seq_one_letter_code
_entity_poly.pdbx_strand_id
1 'polypeptide(L)'
;MIRRHIAVLLAGAFVLAPVAPLTAQNTGRSISPTDKAQGTQAHPQLLAQFGGAYKGPQTTFVERVGKRVAVQSGLSNAGSDFTVTLLDSPVENAFAIPGGYIYVTRQLLALMTSEAELASVMGHEIGHVAARHAASRNTRATIGGLLARGVSLATKSDLATRLAGTGAQLYTLKYGRDQEYQADALGVRYITAAGYSPYASADILAALDESTGLTAQASGTARSAPTWASTHPNGADRVQRAEALAKATGKPEIATTQDTAFLRMLDGLPYGEGKEGRKVIRIVTVSARDTIDTLSQRMAVADGKRERFIVINGVPADEPLKPGTLVKLVVAA
;
A
#
# COMPACT_ATOMS: atom_id res chain seq x y z
N MET A 1 -13.03 56.66 22.14
CA MET A 1 -13.68 56.01 20.97
C MET A 1 -12.98 54.67 20.72
N ILE A 2 -13.60 53.56 21.12
CA ILE A 2 -13.04 52.20 21.01
C ILE A 2 -13.77 51.50 19.85
N ARG A 3 -13.05 51.16 18.78
CA ARG A 3 -13.60 50.35 17.67
C ARG A 3 -13.54 48.87 18.06
N ARG A 4 -14.70 48.25 18.28
CA ARG A 4 -14.85 46.80 18.41
C ARG A 4 -14.88 46.18 17.01
N HIS A 5 -13.91 45.34 16.69
CA HIS A 5 -13.95 44.47 15.51
C HIS A 5 -14.80 43.24 15.84
N ILE A 6 -15.91 43.08 15.14
CA ILE A 6 -16.75 41.87 15.18
C ILE A 6 -16.12 40.87 14.20
N ALA A 7 -15.56 39.78 14.71
CA ALA A 7 -15.16 38.63 13.91
C ALA A 7 -16.41 37.79 13.60
N VAL A 8 -16.78 37.72 12.33
CA VAL A 8 -17.84 36.82 11.85
C VAL A 8 -17.23 35.43 11.65
N LEU A 9 -17.55 34.49 12.54
CA LEU A 9 -17.28 33.07 12.35
C LEU A 9 -18.26 32.51 11.30
N LEU A 10 -17.77 32.32 10.08
CA LEU A 10 -18.47 31.53 9.05
C LEU A 10 -18.24 30.04 9.33
N ALA A 11 -19.20 29.41 10.01
CA ALA A 11 -19.29 27.96 10.10
C ALA A 11 -19.73 27.41 8.73
N GLY A 12 -18.76 26.97 7.93
CA GLY A 12 -19.02 26.25 6.68
C GLY A 12 -19.51 24.84 6.97
N ALA A 13 -20.82 24.60 6.83
CA ALA A 13 -21.38 23.26 6.86
C ALA A 13 -20.95 22.50 5.59
N PHE A 14 -20.03 21.56 5.72
CA PHE A 14 -19.75 20.58 4.67
C PHE A 14 -20.93 19.62 4.55
N VAL A 15 -21.72 19.76 3.49
CA VAL A 15 -22.73 18.77 3.13
C VAL A 15 -22.00 17.57 2.52
N LEU A 16 -21.80 16.52 3.32
CA LEU A 16 -21.40 15.20 2.83
C LEU A 16 -22.49 14.70 1.88
N ALA A 17 -22.19 14.60 0.58
CA ALA A 17 -23.09 13.98 -0.38
C ALA A 17 -23.39 12.54 0.08
N PRO A 18 -24.65 12.08 -0.01
CA PRO A 18 -25.01 10.73 0.41
C PRO A 18 -24.18 9.72 -0.38
N VAL A 19 -23.51 8.82 0.34
CA VAL A 19 -22.86 7.64 -0.24
C VAL A 19 -23.99 6.81 -0.84
N ALA A 20 -24.11 6.80 -2.17
CA ALA A 20 -25.11 5.99 -2.85
C ALA A 20 -24.97 4.53 -2.38
N PRO A 21 -26.07 3.81 -2.09
CA PRO A 21 -25.99 2.40 -1.75
C PRO A 21 -25.24 1.70 -2.87
N LEU A 22 -24.22 0.91 -2.50
CA LEU A 22 -23.44 0.09 -3.41
C LEU A 22 -24.37 -0.95 -4.04
N THR A 23 -25.10 -0.56 -5.08
CA THR A 23 -25.70 -1.53 -5.98
C THR A 23 -24.56 -2.38 -6.50
N ALA A 24 -24.71 -3.70 -6.34
CA ALA A 24 -23.77 -4.66 -6.87
C ALA A 24 -23.66 -4.43 -8.37
N GLN A 25 -22.66 -3.65 -8.82
CA GLN A 25 -22.20 -3.70 -10.19
C GLN A 25 -21.55 -5.05 -10.38
N ASN A 26 -22.41 -6.04 -10.58
CA ASN A 26 -22.07 -7.36 -11.06
C ASN A 26 -21.86 -7.25 -12.57
N THR A 27 -20.99 -6.34 -13.00
CA THR A 27 -20.39 -6.44 -14.34
C THR A 27 -19.22 -7.41 -14.18
N GLY A 28 -19.54 -8.69 -13.90
CA GLY A 28 -18.59 -9.79 -13.90
C GLY A 28 -17.98 -9.88 -15.29
N ARG A 29 -16.92 -9.12 -15.51
CA ARG A 29 -16.11 -9.17 -16.72
C ARG A 29 -14.86 -9.91 -16.32
N SER A 30 -14.79 -11.16 -16.77
CA SER A 30 -13.65 -12.03 -16.55
C SER A 30 -12.37 -11.41 -17.13
N ILE A 31 -11.23 -11.79 -16.57
CA ILE A 31 -9.92 -11.50 -17.18
C ILE A 31 -9.95 -11.97 -18.65
N SER A 32 -9.74 -11.04 -19.59
CA SER A 32 -9.79 -11.39 -21.02
C SER A 32 -8.50 -12.08 -21.47
N PRO A 33 -8.53 -12.88 -22.56
CA PRO A 33 -7.31 -13.46 -23.13
C PRO A 33 -6.25 -12.41 -23.51
N THR A 34 -6.69 -11.25 -23.99
CA THR A 34 -5.80 -10.12 -24.33
C THR A 34 -5.16 -9.53 -23.08
N ASP A 35 -5.91 -9.32 -22.01
CA ASP A 35 -5.37 -8.82 -20.74
C ASP A 35 -4.34 -9.80 -20.18
N LYS A 36 -4.63 -11.12 -20.23
CA LYS A 36 -3.72 -12.18 -19.78
C LYS A 36 -2.41 -12.19 -20.58
N ALA A 37 -2.49 -12.04 -21.91
CA ALA A 37 -1.32 -11.95 -22.77
C ALA A 37 -0.46 -10.71 -22.47
N GLN A 38 -1.09 -9.54 -22.30
CA GLN A 38 -0.40 -8.29 -21.96
C GLN A 38 0.29 -8.38 -20.60
N GLY A 39 -0.41 -8.89 -19.58
CA GLY A 39 0.16 -9.11 -18.25
C GLY A 39 1.36 -10.07 -18.28
N THR A 40 1.23 -11.19 -19.01
CA THR A 40 2.31 -12.17 -19.22
C THR A 40 3.54 -11.52 -19.86
N GLN A 41 3.33 -10.68 -20.87
CA GLN A 41 4.42 -10.03 -21.58
C GLN A 41 5.09 -8.93 -20.75
N ALA A 42 4.37 -8.24 -19.86
CA ALA A 42 4.88 -7.15 -19.02
C ALA A 42 5.52 -7.62 -17.70
N HIS A 43 5.14 -8.80 -17.21
CA HIS A 43 5.57 -9.30 -15.90
C HIS A 43 7.10 -9.39 -15.74
N PRO A 44 7.89 -9.95 -16.68
CA PRO A 44 9.35 -10.05 -16.51
C PRO A 44 10.05 -8.68 -16.41
N GLN A 45 9.58 -7.67 -17.14
CA GLN A 45 10.15 -6.32 -17.10
C GLN A 45 9.83 -5.63 -15.78
N LEU A 46 8.61 -5.84 -15.25
CA LEU A 46 8.21 -5.35 -13.93
C LEU A 46 9.04 -5.99 -12.81
N LEU A 47 9.28 -7.30 -12.88
CA LEU A 47 10.21 -7.95 -11.95
C LEU A 47 11.60 -7.30 -12.03
N ALA A 48 12.16 -7.12 -13.23
CA ALA A 48 13.48 -6.51 -13.40
C ALA A 48 13.54 -5.07 -12.87
N GLN A 49 12.47 -4.30 -13.00
CA GLN A 49 12.37 -2.91 -12.56
C GLN A 49 12.33 -2.76 -11.03
N PHE A 50 11.76 -3.75 -10.33
CA PHE A 50 11.52 -3.69 -8.88
C PHE A 50 12.41 -4.65 -8.06
N GLY A 51 13.60 -4.95 -8.56
CA GLY A 51 14.57 -5.80 -7.83
C GLY A 51 14.28 -7.30 -7.87
N GLY A 52 13.27 -7.72 -8.63
CA GLY A 52 12.84 -9.11 -8.77
C GLY A 52 11.78 -9.54 -7.77
N ALA A 53 11.36 -10.80 -7.89
CA ALA A 53 10.48 -11.42 -6.90
C ALA A 53 11.26 -11.73 -5.63
N TYR A 54 10.70 -11.36 -4.48
CA TYR A 54 11.25 -11.67 -3.18
C TYR A 54 11.13 -13.17 -2.89
N LYS A 55 12.19 -13.76 -2.31
CA LYS A 55 12.34 -15.21 -2.12
C LYS A 55 12.22 -15.68 -0.67
N GLY A 56 11.91 -14.78 0.27
CA GLY A 56 11.76 -15.13 1.68
C GLY A 56 10.42 -15.80 1.99
N PRO A 57 10.27 -16.33 3.22
CA PRO A 57 9.07 -17.06 3.64
C PRO A 57 7.78 -16.22 3.60
N GLN A 58 7.90 -14.89 3.64
CA GLN A 58 6.78 -13.94 3.60
C GLN A 58 5.98 -14.02 2.29
N THR A 59 6.60 -14.46 1.18
CA THR A 59 5.94 -14.51 -0.14
C THR A 59 4.67 -15.39 -0.12
N THR A 60 4.70 -16.55 0.53
CA THR A 60 3.53 -17.44 0.65
C THR A 60 2.36 -16.77 1.36
N PHE A 61 2.65 -16.00 2.41
CA PHE A 61 1.62 -15.26 3.15
C PHE A 61 0.98 -14.19 2.27
N VAL A 62 1.81 -13.38 1.61
CA VAL A 62 1.36 -12.31 0.71
C VAL A 62 0.52 -12.87 -0.43
N GLU A 63 0.96 -13.96 -1.06
CA GLU A 63 0.19 -14.63 -2.11
C GLU A 63 -1.18 -15.11 -1.65
N ARG A 64 -1.25 -15.72 -0.47
CA ARG A 64 -2.50 -16.21 0.12
C ARG A 64 -3.49 -15.05 0.33
N VAL A 65 -3.04 -13.95 0.94
CA VAL A 65 -3.88 -12.77 1.19
C VAL A 65 -4.37 -12.17 -0.12
N GLY A 66 -3.47 -11.95 -1.07
CA GLY A 66 -3.83 -11.33 -2.35
C GLY A 66 -4.80 -12.17 -3.16
N LYS A 67 -4.58 -13.49 -3.25
CA LYS A 67 -5.50 -14.39 -3.95
C LYS A 67 -6.87 -14.43 -3.26
N ARG A 68 -6.91 -14.44 -1.92
CA ARG A 68 -8.17 -14.42 -1.14
C ARG A 68 -9.01 -13.17 -1.40
N VAL A 69 -8.38 -12.00 -1.51
CA VAL A 69 -9.06 -10.75 -1.85
C VAL A 69 -9.44 -10.71 -3.34
N ALA A 70 -8.53 -11.13 -4.22
CA ALA A 70 -8.73 -11.07 -5.67
C ALA A 70 -9.94 -11.84 -6.16
N VAL A 71 -10.22 -13.02 -5.61
CA VAL A 71 -11.41 -13.81 -6.00
C VAL A 71 -12.74 -13.15 -5.62
N GLN A 72 -12.73 -12.14 -4.72
CA GLN A 72 -13.92 -11.36 -4.38
C GLN A 72 -14.23 -10.24 -5.40
N SER A 73 -13.31 -10.01 -6.35
CA SER A 73 -13.43 -8.91 -7.31
C SER A 73 -14.44 -9.14 -8.43
N GLY A 74 -14.82 -10.40 -8.67
CA GLY A 74 -15.61 -10.81 -9.83
C GLY A 74 -14.81 -10.88 -11.14
N LEU A 75 -13.49 -10.65 -11.12
CA LEU A 75 -12.60 -10.81 -12.28
C LEU A 75 -12.30 -12.29 -12.62
N SER A 76 -12.26 -13.15 -11.60
CA SER A 76 -12.23 -14.61 -11.71
C SER A 76 -12.60 -15.22 -10.35
N ASN A 77 -13.17 -16.41 -10.35
CA ASN A 77 -13.41 -17.22 -9.15
C ASN A 77 -12.24 -18.18 -8.85
N ALA A 78 -11.28 -18.34 -9.76
CA ALA A 78 -10.14 -19.21 -9.61
C ALA A 78 -8.93 -18.43 -9.12
N GLY A 79 -8.43 -18.77 -7.92
CA GLY A 79 -7.21 -18.16 -7.38
C GLY A 79 -5.98 -18.33 -8.28
N SER A 80 -5.97 -19.36 -9.14
CA SER A 80 -4.91 -19.63 -10.11
C SER A 80 -4.85 -18.64 -11.27
N ASP A 81 -5.91 -17.85 -11.50
CA ASP A 81 -5.89 -16.78 -12.50
C ASP A 81 -5.18 -15.51 -12.00
N PHE A 82 -4.86 -15.45 -10.71
CA PHE A 82 -4.17 -14.32 -10.10
C PHE A 82 -2.71 -14.66 -9.78
N THR A 83 -1.80 -13.84 -10.29
CA THR A 83 -0.38 -13.85 -9.95
C THR A 83 -0.12 -12.73 -8.97
N VAL A 84 0.08 -13.08 -7.71
CA VAL A 84 0.44 -12.13 -6.65
C VAL A 84 1.95 -12.21 -6.43
N THR A 85 2.64 -11.09 -6.38
CA THR A 85 4.09 -11.04 -6.23
C THR A 85 4.52 -10.06 -5.16
N LEU A 86 5.25 -10.56 -4.15
CA LEU A 86 6.05 -9.72 -3.26
C LEU A 86 7.34 -9.33 -3.99
N LEU A 87 7.56 -8.04 -4.20
CA LEU A 87 8.73 -7.51 -4.90
C LEU A 87 9.86 -7.20 -3.91
N ASP A 88 11.10 -7.54 -4.29
CA ASP A 88 12.32 -7.23 -3.53
C ASP A 88 12.75 -5.78 -3.77
N SER A 89 11.86 -4.84 -3.44
CA SER A 89 12.06 -3.42 -3.65
C SER A 89 12.06 -2.64 -2.33
N PRO A 90 13.02 -1.73 -2.14
CA PRO A 90 13.05 -0.79 -1.01
C PRO A 90 12.09 0.40 -1.19
N VAL A 91 11.34 0.45 -2.30
CA VAL A 91 10.37 1.51 -2.56
C VAL A 91 9.03 1.14 -1.95
N GLU A 92 8.37 2.06 -1.24
CA GLU A 92 7.02 1.87 -0.71
C GLU A 92 6.00 1.94 -1.87
N ASN A 93 5.52 0.78 -2.36
CA ASN A 93 4.55 0.74 -3.45
C ASN A 93 3.73 -0.56 -3.50
N ALA A 94 2.56 -0.47 -4.12
CA ALA A 94 1.75 -1.58 -4.60
C ALA A 94 1.12 -1.18 -5.93
N PHE A 95 0.80 -2.16 -6.78
CA PHE A 95 0.07 -1.90 -8.02
C PHE A 95 -0.53 -3.19 -8.57
N ALA A 96 -1.54 -3.07 -9.43
CA ALA A 96 -2.03 -4.18 -10.23
C ALA A 96 -2.13 -3.79 -11.71
N ILE A 97 -1.97 -4.77 -12.59
CA ILE A 97 -2.15 -4.62 -14.04
C ILE A 97 -3.20 -5.60 -14.57
N PRO A 98 -3.81 -5.34 -15.74
CA PRO A 98 -4.67 -6.31 -16.39
C PRO A 98 -4.00 -7.67 -16.55
N GLY A 99 -4.81 -8.75 -16.54
CA GLY A 99 -4.32 -10.12 -16.66
C GLY A 99 -4.18 -10.87 -15.32
N GLY A 100 -4.60 -10.25 -14.21
CA GLY A 100 -4.59 -10.88 -12.88
C GLY A 100 -3.28 -10.72 -12.12
N TYR A 101 -2.43 -9.75 -12.47
CA TYR A 101 -1.14 -9.53 -11.81
C TYR A 101 -1.23 -8.43 -10.74
N ILE A 102 -0.85 -8.77 -9.51
CA ILE A 102 -0.93 -7.91 -8.33
C ILE A 102 0.43 -7.91 -7.65
N TYR A 103 0.92 -6.72 -7.28
CA TYR A 103 2.26 -6.52 -6.74
C TYR A 103 2.21 -5.69 -5.46
N VAL A 104 3.07 -6.05 -4.52
CA VAL A 104 3.36 -5.25 -3.32
C VAL A 104 4.86 -5.34 -3.06
N THR A 105 5.48 -4.25 -2.63
CA THR A 105 6.91 -4.25 -2.29
C THR A 105 7.14 -4.64 -0.83
N ARG A 106 8.31 -5.21 -0.55
CA ARG A 106 8.72 -5.50 0.85
C ARG A 106 8.74 -4.25 1.73
N GLN A 107 9.05 -3.09 1.17
CA GLN A 107 9.09 -1.85 1.94
C GLN A 107 7.69 -1.39 2.37
N LEU A 108 6.69 -1.49 1.49
CA LEU A 108 5.31 -1.17 1.87
C LEU A 108 4.76 -2.21 2.85
N LEU A 109 5.08 -3.49 2.65
CA LEU A 109 4.69 -4.55 3.59
C LEU A 109 5.25 -4.31 5.01
N ALA A 110 6.46 -3.74 5.13
CA ALA A 110 7.07 -3.42 6.41
C ALA A 110 6.37 -2.28 7.18
N LEU A 111 5.62 -1.40 6.50
CA LEU A 111 4.84 -0.34 7.14
C LEU A 111 3.59 -0.90 7.84
N MET A 112 2.94 -1.89 7.25
CA MET A 112 1.65 -2.42 7.72
C MET A 112 1.75 -3.07 9.10
N THR A 113 0.68 -3.02 9.88
CA THR A 113 0.59 -3.61 11.23
C THR A 113 -0.37 -4.80 11.32
N SER A 114 -1.12 -5.10 10.27
CA SER A 114 -2.07 -6.21 10.23
C SER A 114 -2.23 -6.88 8.85
N GLU A 115 -2.70 -8.13 8.83
CA GLU A 115 -3.09 -8.82 7.58
C GLU A 115 -4.22 -8.07 6.85
N ALA A 116 -5.10 -7.40 7.60
CA ALA A 116 -6.23 -6.66 7.05
C ALA A 116 -5.79 -5.40 6.29
N GLU A 117 -4.74 -4.70 6.74
CA GLU A 117 -4.15 -3.58 6.00
C GLU A 117 -3.51 -4.04 4.68
N LEU A 118 -2.82 -5.18 4.68
CA LEU A 118 -2.30 -5.79 3.45
C LEU A 118 -3.45 -6.14 2.49
N ALA A 119 -4.50 -6.76 3.02
CA ALA A 119 -5.70 -7.08 2.24
C ALA A 119 -6.35 -5.82 1.68
N SER A 120 -6.39 -4.73 2.44
CA SER A 120 -6.93 -3.43 2.04
C SER A 120 -6.17 -2.82 0.86
N VAL A 121 -4.83 -2.75 0.94
CA VAL A 121 -3.99 -2.26 -0.17
C VAL A 121 -4.20 -3.13 -1.41
N MET A 122 -4.19 -4.45 -1.27
CA MET A 122 -4.44 -5.34 -2.40
C MET A 122 -5.84 -5.14 -2.99
N GLY A 123 -6.85 -5.01 -2.14
CA GLY A 123 -8.24 -4.77 -2.54
C GLY A 123 -8.41 -3.47 -3.32
N HIS A 124 -7.72 -2.40 -2.91
CA HIS A 124 -7.67 -1.13 -3.63
C HIS A 124 -7.05 -1.29 -5.03
N GLU A 125 -5.89 -1.94 -5.14
CA GLU A 125 -5.25 -2.19 -6.44
C GLU A 125 -6.10 -3.05 -7.38
N ILE A 126 -6.73 -4.09 -6.84
CA ILE A 126 -7.68 -4.93 -7.58
C ILE A 126 -8.91 -4.09 -8.00
N GLY A 127 -9.33 -3.13 -7.18
CA GLY A 127 -10.36 -2.14 -7.49
C GLY A 127 -10.03 -1.33 -8.75
N HIS A 128 -8.80 -0.84 -8.89
CA HIS A 128 -8.36 -0.14 -10.10
C HIS A 128 -8.46 -1.00 -11.36
N VAL A 129 -8.09 -2.28 -11.28
CA VAL A 129 -8.18 -3.21 -12.42
C VAL A 129 -9.64 -3.53 -12.75
N ALA A 130 -10.46 -3.85 -11.74
CA ALA A 130 -11.87 -4.16 -11.91
C ALA A 130 -12.65 -2.99 -12.54
N ALA A 131 -12.36 -1.76 -12.11
CA ALA A 131 -12.95 -0.54 -12.66
C ALA A 131 -12.27 -0.04 -13.95
N ARG A 132 -11.25 -0.75 -14.46
CA ARG A 132 -10.48 -0.40 -15.67
C ARG A 132 -9.86 1.00 -15.61
N HIS A 133 -9.43 1.46 -14.44
CA HIS A 133 -8.72 2.73 -14.29
C HIS A 133 -7.38 2.71 -15.06
N ALA A 134 -6.76 1.54 -15.15
CA ALA A 134 -5.59 1.27 -15.98
C ALA A 134 -5.86 1.28 -17.51
N ALA A 135 -7.10 1.44 -17.96
CA ALA A 135 -7.42 1.59 -19.38
C ALA A 135 -7.23 3.03 -19.91
N SER A 136 -6.80 3.96 -19.04
CA SER A 136 -6.44 5.33 -19.43
C SER A 136 -5.33 5.33 -20.49
N ARG A 137 -5.33 6.34 -21.38
CA ARG A 137 -4.33 6.48 -22.45
C ARG A 137 -2.89 6.45 -21.92
N ASN A 138 -2.66 7.02 -20.74
CA ASN A 138 -1.34 7.07 -20.11
C ASN A 138 -0.88 5.68 -19.66
N THR A 139 -1.73 4.92 -18.96
CA THR A 139 -1.39 3.56 -18.52
C THR A 139 -1.16 2.63 -19.73
N ARG A 140 -2.00 2.75 -20.77
CA ARG A 140 -1.79 2.01 -22.03
C ARG A 140 -0.48 2.37 -22.72
N ALA A 141 -0.10 3.65 -22.73
CA ALA A 141 1.17 4.10 -23.31
C ALA A 141 2.38 3.59 -22.51
N THR A 142 2.31 3.61 -21.17
CA THR A 142 3.36 3.09 -20.30
C THR A 142 3.55 1.58 -20.48
N ILE A 143 2.45 0.82 -20.43
CA ILE A 143 2.49 -0.64 -20.66
C ILE A 143 2.98 -0.91 -22.08
N GLY A 144 2.42 -0.26 -23.10
CA GLY A 144 2.84 -0.42 -24.50
C GLY A 144 4.33 -0.12 -24.71
N GLY A 145 4.88 0.90 -24.03
CA GLY A 145 6.30 1.22 -24.05
C GLY A 145 7.19 0.14 -23.42
N LEU A 146 6.75 -0.49 -22.33
CA LEU A 146 7.43 -1.65 -21.74
C LEU A 146 7.41 -2.85 -22.70
N LEU A 147 6.25 -3.14 -23.30
CA LEU A 147 6.08 -4.25 -24.23
C LEU A 147 6.96 -4.10 -25.49
N ALA A 148 7.02 -2.89 -26.06
CA ALA A 148 7.83 -2.60 -27.24
C ALA A 148 9.35 -2.81 -27.00
N ARG A 149 9.83 -2.54 -25.78
CA ARG A 149 11.22 -2.76 -25.39
C ARG A 149 11.57 -4.24 -25.19
N GLY A 150 10.58 -5.07 -24.84
CA GLY A 150 10.77 -6.53 -24.73
C GLY A 150 11.02 -7.22 -26.07
N VAL A 151 10.54 -6.65 -27.18
CA VAL A 151 10.70 -7.20 -28.54
C VAL A 151 12.09 -6.91 -29.12
N SER A 152 12.80 -5.88 -28.64
CA SER A 152 14.14 -5.52 -29.12
C SER A 152 15.27 -6.33 -28.47
N LEU A 153 15.17 -7.65 -28.48
CA LEU A 153 16.16 -8.60 -27.90
C LEU A 153 17.47 -8.72 -28.73
N ALA A 154 17.88 -7.65 -29.41
CA ALA A 154 19.20 -7.56 -30.03
C ALA A 154 20.18 -6.92 -29.04
N THR A 155 20.97 -7.76 -28.37
CA THR A 155 22.11 -7.46 -27.47
C THR A 155 21.81 -7.21 -25.97
N LYS A 156 22.55 -7.93 -25.11
CA LYS A 156 22.41 -7.92 -23.64
C LYS A 156 22.87 -6.62 -22.97
N SER A 157 23.73 -5.82 -23.61
CA SER A 157 24.26 -4.57 -23.02
C SER A 157 23.25 -3.41 -23.10
N ASP A 158 22.40 -3.40 -24.12
CA ASP A 158 21.41 -2.34 -24.33
C ASP A 158 20.21 -2.48 -23.39
N LEU A 159 19.85 -3.72 -23.03
CA LEU A 159 18.78 -4.02 -22.07
C LEU A 159 19.13 -3.53 -20.65
N ALA A 160 20.36 -3.78 -20.17
CA ALA A 160 20.78 -3.35 -18.84
C ALA A 160 20.83 -1.81 -18.71
N THR A 161 21.29 -1.13 -19.77
CA THR A 161 21.38 0.35 -19.82
C THR A 161 19.99 1.00 -19.90
N ARG A 162 19.06 0.41 -20.66
CA ARG A 162 17.66 0.90 -20.76
C ARG A 162 16.83 0.59 -19.50
N LEU A 163 17.10 -0.52 -18.83
CA LEU A 163 16.44 -0.90 -17.56
C LEU A 163 16.92 -0.03 -16.39
N ALA A 164 18.18 0.40 -16.37
CA ALA A 164 18.73 1.28 -15.34
C ALA A 164 18.03 2.66 -15.28
N GLY A 165 17.42 3.14 -16.36
CA GLY A 165 16.72 4.42 -16.43
C GLY A 165 15.18 4.36 -16.32
N THR A 166 14.58 3.18 -16.19
CA THR A 166 13.12 2.98 -16.42
C THR A 166 12.28 2.72 -15.18
N GLY A 167 12.89 2.67 -13.99
CA GLY A 167 12.18 2.66 -12.69
C GLY A 167 11.07 3.71 -12.59
N ALA A 168 11.27 4.87 -13.21
CA ALA A 168 10.41 6.05 -13.09
C ALA A 168 9.04 5.96 -13.79
N GLN A 169 8.82 5.06 -14.76
CA GLN A 169 7.65 5.20 -15.64
C GLN A 169 6.32 4.81 -15.00
N LEU A 170 6.27 3.78 -14.14
CA LEU A 170 5.05 3.49 -13.38
C LEU A 170 4.78 4.54 -12.29
N TYR A 171 5.83 5.19 -11.77
CA TYR A 171 5.72 6.26 -10.77
C TYR A 171 5.07 7.55 -11.33
N THR A 172 4.88 7.64 -12.64
CA THR A 172 4.18 8.76 -13.30
C THR A 172 2.68 8.53 -13.49
N LEU A 173 2.19 7.31 -13.27
CA LEU A 173 0.75 7.03 -13.37
C LEU A 173 0.04 7.66 -12.18
N LYS A 174 -0.82 8.64 -12.43
CA LYS A 174 -1.66 9.25 -11.41
C LYS A 174 -3.10 8.94 -11.67
N TYR A 175 -3.81 8.48 -10.66
CA TYR A 175 -5.25 8.31 -10.72
C TYR A 175 -5.97 9.59 -10.30
N GLY A 176 -7.11 9.85 -10.94
CA GLY A 176 -7.99 10.94 -10.56
C GLY A 176 -8.71 10.63 -9.25
N ARG A 177 -9.16 11.68 -8.55
CA ARG A 177 -9.86 11.56 -7.26
C ARG A 177 -11.08 10.63 -7.31
N ASP A 178 -11.89 10.71 -8.37
CA ASP A 178 -13.04 9.81 -8.54
C ASP A 178 -12.63 8.35 -8.73
N GLN A 179 -11.48 8.10 -9.37
CA GLN A 179 -10.92 6.76 -9.54
C GLN A 179 -10.45 6.19 -8.20
N GLU A 180 -9.79 7.00 -7.36
CA GLU A 180 -9.42 6.62 -6.00
C GLU A 180 -10.66 6.29 -5.17
N TYR A 181 -11.69 7.14 -5.18
CA TYR A 181 -12.94 6.91 -4.45
C TYR A 181 -13.66 5.63 -4.88
N GLN A 182 -13.65 5.33 -6.18
CA GLN A 182 -14.23 4.09 -6.69
C GLN A 182 -13.38 2.88 -6.29
N ALA A 183 -12.06 2.98 -6.36
CA ALA A 183 -11.15 1.92 -5.94
C ALA A 183 -11.27 1.64 -4.42
N ASP A 184 -11.39 2.67 -3.59
CA ASP A 184 -11.62 2.55 -2.14
C ASP A 184 -12.95 1.84 -1.83
N ALA A 185 -14.04 2.23 -2.51
CA ALA A 185 -15.34 1.59 -2.33
C ALA A 185 -15.35 0.12 -2.76
N LEU A 186 -14.66 -0.21 -3.85
CA LEU A 186 -14.46 -1.59 -4.29
C LEU A 186 -13.56 -2.37 -3.32
N GLY A 187 -12.48 -1.76 -2.85
CA GLY A 187 -11.54 -2.34 -1.90
C GLY A 187 -12.22 -2.73 -0.59
N VAL A 188 -12.97 -1.81 0.02
CA VAL A 188 -13.76 -2.09 1.24
C VAL A 188 -14.72 -3.26 1.01
N ARG A 189 -15.40 -3.30 -0.15
CA ARG A 189 -16.29 -4.42 -0.49
C ARG A 189 -15.52 -5.75 -0.58
N TYR A 190 -14.37 -5.78 -1.25
CA TYR A 190 -13.59 -6.99 -1.45
C TYR A 190 -13.01 -7.54 -0.14
N ILE A 191 -12.44 -6.69 0.70
CA ILE A 191 -11.88 -7.13 1.97
C ILE A 191 -12.97 -7.60 2.94
N THR A 192 -14.14 -6.94 2.93
CA THR A 192 -15.31 -7.36 3.73
C THR A 192 -15.79 -8.73 3.29
N ALA A 193 -15.92 -8.96 1.98
CA ALA A 193 -16.32 -10.26 1.43
C ALA A 193 -15.27 -11.35 1.69
N ALA A 194 -14.00 -10.99 1.72
CA ALA A 194 -12.91 -11.88 2.10
C ALA A 194 -12.87 -12.20 3.60
N GLY A 195 -13.65 -11.50 4.44
CA GLY A 195 -13.73 -11.70 5.89
C GLY A 195 -12.71 -10.89 6.70
N TYR A 196 -12.09 -9.86 6.11
CA TYR A 196 -11.25 -8.89 6.81
C TYR A 196 -12.09 -7.74 7.36
N SER A 197 -11.52 -7.00 8.33
CA SER A 197 -12.15 -5.78 8.86
C SER A 197 -12.29 -4.74 7.74
N PRO A 198 -13.49 -4.16 7.53
CA PRO A 198 -13.65 -3.06 6.57
C PRO A 198 -12.94 -1.77 7.01
N TYR A 199 -12.66 -1.62 8.31
CA TYR A 199 -11.96 -0.45 8.87
C TYR A 199 -10.48 -0.40 8.48
N ALA A 200 -9.90 -1.53 8.06
CA ALA A 200 -8.50 -1.60 7.65
C ALA A 200 -8.15 -0.70 6.45
N SER A 201 -9.15 -0.27 5.67
CA SER A 201 -8.97 0.75 4.64
C SER A 201 -8.75 2.14 5.21
N ALA A 202 -9.48 2.53 6.25
CA ALA A 202 -9.22 3.79 6.93
C ALA A 202 -7.87 3.74 7.67
N ASP A 203 -7.57 2.63 8.35
CA ASP A 203 -6.35 2.45 9.14
C ASP A 203 -5.09 2.61 8.28
N ILE A 204 -5.01 1.90 7.14
CA ILE A 204 -3.82 1.99 6.29
C ILE A 204 -3.69 3.37 5.63
N LEU A 205 -4.80 4.01 5.25
CA LEU A 205 -4.74 5.37 4.68
C LEU A 205 -4.25 6.38 5.73
N ALA A 206 -4.70 6.27 6.98
CA ALA A 206 -4.21 7.11 8.07
C ALA A 206 -2.71 6.88 8.33
N ALA A 207 -2.26 5.62 8.35
CA ALA A 207 -0.85 5.28 8.54
C ALA A 207 0.05 5.80 7.40
N LEU A 208 -0.45 5.77 6.15
CA LEU A 208 0.25 6.30 4.98
C LEU A 208 0.35 7.85 5.01
N ASP A 209 -0.69 8.54 5.46
CA ASP A 209 -0.67 9.99 5.67
C ASP A 209 0.33 10.39 6.76
N GLU A 210 0.32 9.68 7.90
CA GLU A 210 1.26 9.90 8.99
C GLU A 210 2.71 9.64 8.55
N SER A 211 2.96 8.54 7.82
CA SER A 211 4.27 8.22 7.24
C SER A 211 4.79 9.34 6.34
N THR A 212 3.92 9.90 5.50
CA THR A 212 4.27 11.01 4.59
C THR A 212 4.57 12.28 5.36
N GLY A 213 3.74 12.63 6.35
CA GLY A 213 3.92 13.82 7.18
C GLY A 213 5.23 13.78 7.98
N LEU A 214 5.51 12.66 8.63
CA LEU A 214 6.72 12.48 9.44
C LEU A 214 7.98 12.41 8.58
N THR A 215 7.92 11.78 7.40
CA THR A 215 9.04 11.81 6.44
C THR A 215 9.33 13.22 5.95
N ALA A 216 8.31 14.03 5.67
CA ALA A 216 8.48 15.41 5.26
C ALA A 216 9.12 16.28 6.36
N GLN A 217 8.75 16.04 7.63
CA GLN A 217 9.33 16.73 8.78
C GLN A 217 10.80 16.36 9.02
N ALA A 218 11.13 15.06 8.96
CA ALA A 218 12.49 14.57 9.22
C ALA A 218 13.50 14.97 8.13
N SER A 219 13.06 15.10 6.87
CA SER A 219 13.97 15.30 5.73
C SER A 219 14.32 16.76 5.44
N GLY A 220 13.63 17.72 6.05
CA GLY A 220 13.78 19.17 5.79
C GLY A 220 13.56 19.61 4.33
N THR A 221 13.22 18.67 3.45
CA THR A 221 13.06 18.84 2.01
C THR A 221 11.87 18.01 1.56
N ALA A 222 10.97 18.61 0.77
CA ALA A 222 9.80 17.95 0.17
C ALA A 222 10.15 16.90 -0.91
N ARG A 223 11.37 16.34 -0.88
CA ARG A 223 12.00 15.66 -2.04
C ARG A 223 11.87 14.14 -2.06
N SER A 224 10.96 13.56 -1.30
CA SER A 224 10.70 12.12 -1.37
C SER A 224 9.38 11.77 -0.68
N ALA A 225 8.27 12.33 -1.17
CA ALA A 225 6.98 11.68 -0.95
C ALA A 225 7.11 10.24 -1.46
N PRO A 226 6.64 9.23 -0.72
CA PRO A 226 6.66 7.85 -1.18
C PRO A 226 6.06 7.72 -2.57
N THR A 227 6.54 6.73 -3.31
CA THR A 227 6.06 6.50 -4.68
C THR A 227 4.54 6.32 -4.73
N TRP A 228 3.96 5.57 -3.79
CA TRP A 228 2.51 5.38 -3.71
C TRP A 228 1.76 6.73 -3.63
N ALA A 229 2.30 7.74 -2.94
CA ALA A 229 1.63 9.04 -2.78
C ALA A 229 1.61 9.85 -4.08
N SER A 230 2.55 9.56 -4.98
CA SER A 230 2.56 10.17 -6.31
C SER A 230 1.53 9.55 -7.24
N THR A 231 1.27 8.24 -7.10
CA THR A 231 0.36 7.48 -7.98
C THR A 231 -1.08 7.42 -7.45
N HIS A 232 -1.22 7.34 -6.13
CA HIS A 232 -2.46 7.32 -5.35
C HIS A 232 -2.43 8.49 -4.35
N PRO A 233 -2.76 9.73 -4.77
CA PRO A 233 -2.84 10.85 -3.85
C PRO A 233 -3.80 10.51 -2.70
N ASN A 234 -3.28 10.55 -1.47
CA ASN A 234 -4.09 10.39 -0.27
C ASN A 234 -4.51 11.76 0.28
N GLY A 235 -5.65 11.78 0.95
CA GLY A 235 -6.21 12.98 1.55
C GLY A 235 -7.17 12.61 2.67
N ALA A 236 -7.35 13.52 3.63
CA ALA A 236 -8.22 13.32 4.78
C ALA A 236 -9.66 12.91 4.39
N ASP A 237 -10.10 13.32 3.20
CA ASP A 237 -11.38 12.92 2.62
C ASP A 237 -11.47 11.42 2.32
N ARG A 238 -10.38 10.77 1.89
CA ARG A 238 -10.38 9.32 1.63
C ARG A 238 -10.50 8.51 2.91
N VAL A 239 -9.79 8.91 3.98
CA VAL A 239 -9.91 8.29 5.31
C VAL A 239 -11.36 8.36 5.79
N GLN A 240 -11.96 9.54 5.77
CA GLN A 240 -13.37 9.73 6.19
C GLN A 240 -14.35 8.91 5.35
N ARG A 241 -14.12 8.81 4.03
CA ARG A 241 -14.97 8.00 3.15
C ARG A 241 -14.79 6.51 3.41
N ALA A 242 -13.56 6.04 3.64
CA ALA A 242 -13.28 4.64 3.99
C ALA A 242 -13.96 4.25 5.31
N GLU A 243 -13.91 5.12 6.33
CA GLU A 243 -14.65 4.92 7.58
C GLU A 243 -16.16 4.88 7.36
N ALA A 244 -16.71 5.79 6.55
CA ALA A 244 -18.15 5.82 6.26
C ALA A 244 -18.60 4.54 5.53
N LEU A 245 -17.80 4.07 4.56
CA LEU A 245 -18.02 2.80 3.87
C LEU A 245 -17.95 1.62 4.86
N ALA A 246 -16.98 1.62 5.77
CA ALA A 246 -16.84 0.58 6.78
C ALA A 246 -18.04 0.53 7.72
N LYS A 247 -18.47 1.68 8.26
CA LYS A 247 -19.67 1.82 9.10
C LYS A 247 -20.92 1.32 8.38
N ALA A 248 -21.06 1.62 7.09
CA ALA A 248 -22.20 1.18 6.28
C ALA A 248 -22.28 -0.35 6.10
N THR A 249 -21.20 -1.11 6.33
CA THR A 249 -21.24 -2.58 6.31
C THR A 249 -21.96 -3.19 7.50
N GLY A 250 -22.16 -2.43 8.58
CA GLY A 250 -22.70 -2.92 9.85
C GLY A 250 -21.79 -3.89 10.59
N LYS A 251 -20.56 -4.14 10.10
CA LYS A 251 -19.56 -4.92 10.84
C LYS A 251 -19.02 -4.08 12.00
N PRO A 252 -18.83 -4.69 13.18
CA PRO A 252 -18.28 -3.96 14.31
C PRO A 252 -16.84 -3.54 14.02
N GLU A 253 -16.50 -2.33 14.46
CA GLU A 253 -15.11 -1.94 14.65
C GLU A 253 -14.59 -2.72 15.87
N ILE A 254 -13.93 -3.84 15.60
CA ILE A 254 -13.31 -4.62 16.66
C ILE A 254 -12.02 -3.91 17.02
N ALA A 255 -11.95 -3.33 18.22
CA ALA A 255 -10.71 -2.83 18.78
C ALA A 255 -9.65 -3.94 18.65
N THR A 256 -8.66 -3.69 17.81
CA THR A 256 -7.73 -4.74 17.36
C THR A 256 -6.88 -5.15 18.55
N THR A 257 -7.11 -6.37 19.06
CA THR A 257 -5.98 -7.15 19.56
C THR A 257 -4.96 -7.17 18.45
N GLN A 258 -3.73 -6.79 18.75
CA GLN A 258 -2.66 -6.75 17.79
C GLN A 258 -2.60 -8.05 16.96
N ASP A 259 -2.45 -7.91 15.65
CA ASP A 259 -2.26 -9.05 14.75
C ASP A 259 -0.85 -9.63 14.89
N THR A 260 -0.65 -10.36 15.99
CA THR A 260 0.67 -10.90 16.35
C THR A 260 1.17 -11.93 15.34
N ALA A 261 0.28 -12.61 14.62
CA ALA A 261 0.65 -13.55 13.57
C ALA A 261 1.24 -12.80 12.36
N PHE A 262 0.58 -11.73 11.92
CA PHE A 262 1.11 -10.86 10.87
C PHE A 262 2.44 -10.22 11.27
N LEU A 263 2.53 -9.65 12.47
CA LEU A 263 3.78 -9.04 12.93
C LEU A 263 4.93 -10.05 12.95
N ARG A 264 4.72 -11.25 13.52
CA ARG A 264 5.75 -12.31 13.52
C ARG A 264 6.14 -12.76 12.11
N MET A 265 5.22 -12.75 11.14
CA MET A 265 5.53 -13.04 9.74
C MET A 265 6.51 -12.04 9.14
N LEU A 266 6.51 -10.78 9.58
CA LEU A 266 7.45 -9.76 9.10
C LEU A 266 8.88 -9.93 9.64
N ASP A 267 9.10 -10.80 10.63
CA ASP A 267 10.44 -10.99 11.19
C ASP A 267 11.45 -11.45 10.13
N GLY A 268 12.60 -10.80 10.06
CA GLY A 268 13.65 -11.05 9.06
C GLY A 268 13.39 -10.41 7.68
N LEU A 269 12.29 -9.68 7.48
CA LEU A 269 12.01 -9.00 6.21
C LEU A 269 13.05 -7.91 5.96
N PRO A 270 13.76 -7.88 4.81
CA PRO A 270 14.74 -6.84 4.52
C PRO A 270 14.10 -5.45 4.46
N TYR A 271 14.79 -4.46 5.01
CA TYR A 271 14.30 -3.08 5.14
C TYR A 271 15.28 -2.10 4.50
N GLY A 272 14.77 -1.18 3.67
CA GLY A 272 15.59 -0.18 2.97
C GLY A 272 16.49 -0.75 1.86
N GLU A 273 17.39 0.09 1.35
CA GLU A 273 18.30 -0.22 0.23
C GLU A 273 19.34 -1.30 0.58
N GLY A 274 19.63 -2.18 -0.38
CA GLY A 274 20.51 -3.34 -0.18
C GLY A 274 22.02 -3.05 -0.15
N LYS A 275 22.45 -1.78 -0.20
CA LYS A 275 23.86 -1.39 -0.37
C LYS A 275 24.55 -0.87 0.90
N GLU A 276 23.83 -0.43 1.93
CA GLU A 276 24.41 0.09 3.18
C GLU A 276 24.02 -0.76 4.39
N GLY A 277 24.73 -1.87 4.58
CA GLY A 277 24.45 -2.83 5.65
C GLY A 277 23.08 -3.51 5.46
N ARG A 278 23.04 -4.84 5.45
CA ARG A 278 21.74 -5.51 5.38
C ARG A 278 20.95 -5.16 6.63
N LYS A 279 19.78 -4.55 6.48
CA LYS A 279 18.86 -4.25 7.59
C LYS A 279 17.63 -5.12 7.44
N VAL A 280 17.07 -5.55 8.56
CA VAL A 280 15.85 -6.37 8.61
C VAL A 280 14.88 -5.85 9.66
N ILE A 281 13.61 -6.18 9.49
CA ILE A 281 12.60 -6.05 10.52
C ILE A 281 12.84 -7.12 11.59
N ARG A 282 12.92 -6.71 12.85
CA ARG A 282 12.93 -7.59 14.01
C ARG A 282 11.71 -7.31 14.88
N ILE A 283 11.01 -8.36 15.27
CA ILE A 283 9.84 -8.27 16.13
C ILE A 283 10.27 -8.43 17.59
N VAL A 284 9.91 -7.45 18.42
CA VAL A 284 10.29 -7.36 19.82
C VAL A 284 9.04 -7.24 20.69
N THR A 285 8.98 -7.98 21.78
CA THR A 285 7.94 -7.80 22.80
C THR A 285 8.31 -6.61 23.69
N VAL A 286 7.39 -5.67 23.84
CA VAL A 286 7.50 -4.52 24.74
C VAL A 286 7.54 -5.00 26.19
N SER A 287 8.59 -4.64 26.92
CA SER A 287 8.69 -4.86 28.37
C SER A 287 8.12 -3.69 29.17
N ALA A 288 7.95 -3.87 30.48
CA ALA A 288 7.47 -2.81 31.38
C ALA A 288 8.39 -1.59 31.49
N ARG A 289 9.65 -1.69 30.98
CA ARG A 289 10.62 -0.59 31.00
C ARG A 289 10.81 0.07 29.63
N ASP A 290 10.21 -0.50 28.59
CA ASP A 290 10.37 0.01 27.24
C ASP A 290 9.46 1.22 26.99
N THR A 291 10.05 2.27 26.44
CA THR A 291 9.39 3.44 25.89
C THR A 291 9.68 3.55 24.39
N ILE A 292 8.92 4.37 23.68
CA ILE A 292 9.20 4.76 22.28
C ILE A 292 10.66 5.20 22.14
N ASP A 293 11.18 6.01 23.06
CA ASP A 293 12.57 6.49 23.01
C ASP A 293 13.58 5.36 23.16
N THR A 294 13.43 4.52 24.20
CA THR A 294 14.38 3.42 24.44
C THR A 294 14.43 2.42 23.28
N LEU A 295 13.28 2.16 22.65
CA LEU A 295 13.19 1.21 21.55
C LEU A 295 13.63 1.82 20.21
N SER A 296 13.24 3.06 19.92
CA SER A 296 13.67 3.75 18.71
C SER A 296 15.19 3.93 18.65
N GLN A 297 15.87 4.16 19.78
CA GLN A 297 17.33 4.28 19.80
C GLN A 297 18.06 3.01 19.34
N ARG A 298 17.43 1.84 19.49
CA ARG A 298 17.94 0.55 19.02
C ARG A 298 17.84 0.38 17.50
N MET A 299 17.14 1.26 16.80
CA MET A 299 16.95 1.15 15.36
C MET A 299 18.19 1.55 14.56
N ALA A 300 18.51 0.74 13.55
CA ALA A 300 19.59 0.95 12.59
C ALA A 300 19.19 1.89 11.44
N VAL A 301 18.52 3.01 11.74
CA VAL A 301 18.21 4.08 10.78
C VAL A 301 19.03 5.32 11.11
N ALA A 302 19.43 6.08 10.08
CA ALA A 302 20.36 7.20 10.22
C ALA A 302 19.74 8.36 11.01
N ASP A 303 18.57 8.81 10.58
CA ASP A 303 17.84 9.94 11.16
C ASP A 303 16.38 9.58 11.46
N GLY A 304 15.71 10.40 12.28
CA GLY A 304 14.28 10.28 12.56
C GLY A 304 13.88 8.95 13.20
N LYS A 305 14.71 8.40 14.09
CA LYS A 305 14.49 7.07 14.71
C LYS A 305 13.14 6.99 15.42
N ARG A 306 12.78 8.03 16.19
CA ARG A 306 11.53 8.09 16.96
C ARG A 306 10.33 8.10 16.03
N GLU A 307 10.34 8.99 15.05
CA GLU A 307 9.30 9.16 14.06
C GLU A 307 9.14 7.89 13.23
N ARG A 308 10.27 7.27 12.84
CA ARG A 308 10.25 6.00 12.12
C ARG A 308 9.66 4.87 12.96
N PHE A 309 10.00 4.80 14.25
CA PHE A 309 9.44 3.82 15.17
C PHE A 309 7.92 3.95 15.26
N ILE A 310 7.43 5.19 15.43
CA ILE A 310 6.00 5.53 15.49
C ILE A 310 5.29 5.05 14.23
N VAL A 311 5.78 5.50 13.05
CA VAL A 311 5.20 5.19 11.74
C VAL A 311 5.12 3.69 11.50
N ILE A 312 6.25 2.97 11.61
CA ILE A 312 6.22 1.55 11.28
C ILE A 312 5.36 0.80 12.28
N ASN A 313 5.22 1.23 13.53
CA ASN A 313 4.43 0.50 14.52
C ASN A 313 2.97 0.94 14.61
N GLY A 314 2.57 2.02 13.94
CA GLY A 314 1.22 2.58 14.07
C GLY A 314 0.86 2.91 15.53
N VAL A 315 1.84 3.39 16.31
CA VAL A 315 1.65 3.71 17.74
C VAL A 315 1.51 5.22 17.91
N PRO A 316 0.66 5.71 18.82
CA PRO A 316 0.52 7.14 19.06
C PRO A 316 1.83 7.73 19.60
N ALA A 317 2.19 8.93 19.15
CA ALA A 317 3.44 9.59 19.54
C ALA A 317 3.53 9.91 21.05
N ASP A 318 2.39 10.14 21.69
CA ASP A 318 2.28 10.64 23.06
C ASP A 318 1.68 9.61 24.04
N GLU A 319 1.47 8.37 23.60
CA GLU A 319 0.96 7.30 24.46
C GLU A 319 2.05 6.31 24.89
N PRO A 320 2.03 5.84 26.15
CA PRO A 320 2.97 4.82 26.60
C PRO A 320 2.70 3.48 25.88
N LEU A 321 3.79 2.78 25.54
CA LEU A 321 3.69 1.45 24.97
C LEU A 321 3.12 0.48 26.01
N LYS A 322 2.22 -0.39 25.56
CA LYS A 322 1.59 -1.41 26.42
C LYS A 322 2.53 -2.61 26.55
N PRO A 323 2.97 -3.01 27.77
CA PRO A 323 3.79 -4.20 27.94
C PRO A 323 3.11 -5.46 27.40
N GLY A 324 3.89 -6.34 26.77
CA GLY A 324 3.41 -7.57 26.14
C GLY A 324 2.98 -7.42 24.68
N THR A 325 2.81 -6.20 24.16
CA THR A 325 2.60 -6.01 22.71
C THR A 325 3.90 -6.21 21.93
N LEU A 326 3.79 -6.50 20.65
CA LEU A 326 4.90 -6.65 19.73
C LEU A 326 5.15 -5.34 18.98
N VAL A 327 6.41 -5.02 18.69
CA VAL A 327 6.79 -3.89 17.85
C VAL A 327 7.91 -4.30 16.90
N LYS A 328 7.95 -3.63 15.75
CA LYS A 328 8.97 -3.72 14.72
C LYS A 328 10.11 -2.79 15.07
N LEU A 329 11.33 -3.33 15.00
CA LEU A 329 12.57 -2.57 14.98
C LEU A 329 13.29 -2.85 13.66
N VAL A 330 13.87 -1.80 13.06
CA VAL A 330 14.82 -1.96 11.96
C VAL A 330 16.18 -2.21 12.59
N VAL A 331 16.79 -3.38 12.37
CA VAL A 331 18.11 -3.74 12.93
C VAL A 331 19.08 -4.12 11.82
N ALA A 332 20.38 -4.06 12.11
CA ALA A 332 21.38 -4.68 11.24
C ALA A 332 21.19 -6.20 11.26
N ALA A 333 21.26 -6.83 10.08
CA ALA A 333 21.11 -8.26 9.86
C ALA A 333 22.42 -9.03 10.05
#